data_AF-A0AA47N6T6-F1
#
_entry.id   AF-A0AA47N6T6-F1
#
_cell.length_a   1.000
_cell.length_b   1.000
_cell.length_c   1.000
_cell.angle_alpha   90.00
_cell.angle_beta   90.00
_cell.angle_gamma   90.00
#
_symmetry.space_group_name_H-M   'P 1'
#
loop_
_entity.id
_entity.type
_entity.pdbx_description
1 polymer ?
#
loop_
_entity_poly.entity_id
_entity_poly.type
_entity_poly.pdbx_seq_one_letter_code
_entity_poly.pdbx_strand_id
1 'polypeptide(L)'
;MGTAAVLFPCCMSVCLYLSCLCGTASGGTELGVVTCGSVVKLLNTKHNVRLHSHDVRYGSGSGQQSVTGVTSAEDSNSYWSVRGTSGGACGRGVPVRCGQTIRLTHVNTRRNLHSHYFASPLSSNQEVSAFGEEGEGDHLDEWTVQCGGSAWSREEAVRFRHRATEALLSVTGEQYGRPIHGQREVHAMTGPGPHSLWRAMEGVFVKPSESLPGGEDYTYPHTEF
;
A
#
# COMPACT_ATOMS: atom_id res chain seq x y z
N MET A 1 -32.78 75.43 -25.96
CA MET A 1 -31.50 76.12 -25.69
C MET A 1 -31.07 75.74 -24.29
N GLY A 2 -30.02 74.98 -23.98
CA GLY A 2 -29.03 74.24 -24.74
C GLY A 2 -28.45 73.21 -23.75
N THR A 3 -28.13 72.04 -24.28
CA THR A 3 -27.79 70.80 -23.60
C THR A 3 -26.42 70.85 -22.89
N ALA A 4 -26.34 70.31 -21.66
CA ALA A 4 -25.07 69.94 -21.03
C ALA A 4 -25.13 68.46 -20.62
N ALA A 5 -24.73 67.58 -21.53
CA ALA A 5 -24.44 66.18 -21.23
C ALA A 5 -22.95 66.08 -20.88
N VAL A 6 -22.64 65.75 -19.63
CA VAL A 6 -21.28 65.53 -19.17
C VAL A 6 -20.85 64.13 -19.62
N LEU A 7 -19.99 64.08 -20.63
CA LEU A 7 -19.30 62.88 -21.09
C LEU A 7 -18.16 62.56 -20.11
N PHE A 8 -18.28 61.45 -19.37
CA PHE A 8 -17.14 60.87 -18.66
C PHE A 8 -16.31 60.00 -19.63
N PRO A 9 -14.98 60.13 -19.64
CA PRO A 9 -14.13 59.41 -20.57
C PRO A 9 -14.08 57.92 -20.24
N CYS A 10 -14.23 57.15 -21.31
CA CYS A 10 -14.05 55.72 -21.43
C CYS A 10 -12.70 55.28 -20.82
N CYS A 11 -12.72 54.69 -19.62
CA CYS A 11 -11.57 53.97 -19.10
C CYS A 11 -11.63 52.54 -19.66
N MET A 12 -11.06 52.38 -20.86
CA MET A 12 -10.74 51.07 -21.44
C MET A 12 -9.66 50.42 -20.57
N SER A 13 -10.06 49.77 -19.49
CA SER A 13 -9.18 48.87 -18.75
C SER A 13 -9.09 47.56 -19.53
N VAL A 14 -8.06 47.46 -20.36
CA VAL A 14 -7.65 46.21 -21.01
C VAL A 14 -7.07 45.31 -19.92
N CYS A 15 -7.92 44.54 -19.25
CA CYS A 15 -7.48 43.41 -18.44
C CYS A 15 -7.01 42.31 -19.39
N LEU A 16 -5.71 42.30 -19.71
CA LEU A 16 -5.05 41.18 -20.36
C LEU A 16 -5.14 39.96 -19.42
N TYR A 17 -6.02 39.03 -19.77
CA TYR A 17 -6.06 37.68 -19.21
C TYR A 17 -4.72 37.00 -19.48
N LEU A 18 -3.86 36.94 -18.48
CA LEU A 18 -2.74 35.98 -18.48
C LEU A 18 -3.15 34.80 -17.60
N SER A 19 -4.02 33.95 -18.15
CA SER A 19 -4.21 32.60 -17.64
C SER A 19 -2.90 31.85 -17.82
N CYS A 20 -2.07 31.86 -16.77
CA CYS A 20 -0.94 30.95 -16.64
C CYS A 20 -1.48 29.53 -16.48
N LEU A 21 -1.85 28.91 -17.60
CA LEU A 21 -1.99 27.46 -17.70
C LEU A 21 -0.58 26.88 -17.66
N CYS A 22 0.02 26.91 -16.48
CA CYS A 22 1.11 26.00 -16.15
C CYS A 22 0.48 24.62 -16.00
N GLY A 23 0.20 23.98 -17.15
CA GLY A 23 0.03 22.55 -17.21
C GLY A 23 1.35 21.93 -16.78
N THR A 24 1.47 21.62 -15.50
CA THR A 24 2.49 20.70 -15.05
C THR A 24 2.13 19.35 -15.66
N ALA A 25 2.71 19.06 -16.83
CA ALA A 25 2.91 17.68 -17.22
C ALA A 25 3.84 17.11 -16.14
N SER A 26 3.23 16.51 -15.11
CA SER A 26 3.97 15.67 -14.19
C SER A 26 4.55 14.54 -15.03
N GLY A 27 5.83 14.66 -15.36
CA GLY A 27 6.62 13.54 -15.82
C GLY A 27 6.71 12.56 -14.68
N GLY A 28 5.63 11.83 -14.44
CA GLY A 28 5.59 10.70 -13.52
C GLY A 28 6.61 9.71 -14.04
N THR A 29 7.76 9.66 -13.39
CA THR A 29 8.82 8.71 -13.72
C THR A 29 8.20 7.32 -13.80
N GLU A 30 8.60 6.54 -14.80
CA GLU A 30 8.16 5.17 -15.10
C GLU A 30 8.29 4.17 -13.91
N LEU A 31 8.81 4.63 -12.76
CA LEU A 31 9.03 3.93 -11.50
C LEU A 31 8.04 4.30 -10.38
N GLY A 32 6.95 5.01 -10.70
CA GLY A 32 6.01 5.56 -9.72
C GLY A 32 5.01 4.56 -9.10
N VAL A 33 4.94 3.33 -9.61
CA VAL A 33 3.96 2.31 -9.18
C VAL A 33 4.61 1.14 -8.45
N VAL A 34 3.85 0.53 -7.54
CA VAL A 34 4.24 -0.72 -6.88
C VAL A 34 3.93 -1.89 -7.82
N THR A 35 4.91 -2.77 -7.99
CA THR A 35 4.80 -3.97 -8.84
C THR A 35 4.91 -5.23 -7.99
N CYS A 36 4.32 -6.33 -8.46
CA CYS A 36 4.54 -7.64 -7.85
C CYS A 36 6.02 -8.03 -7.90
N GLY A 37 6.47 -8.72 -6.86
CA GLY A 37 7.88 -9.01 -6.61
C GLY A 37 8.67 -7.87 -5.95
N SER A 38 8.08 -6.68 -5.79
CA SER A 38 8.69 -5.63 -4.97
C SER A 38 8.70 -6.00 -3.49
N VAL A 39 9.68 -5.48 -2.76
CA VAL A 39 9.81 -5.61 -1.31
C VAL A 39 9.71 -4.22 -0.70
N VAL A 40 8.73 -3.98 0.15
CA VAL A 40 8.39 -2.65 0.64
C VAL A 40 8.21 -2.62 2.16
N LYS A 41 8.43 -1.46 2.76
CA LYS A 41 7.94 -1.10 4.09
C LYS A 41 6.64 -0.32 3.93
N LEU A 42 5.64 -0.68 4.73
CA LEU A 42 4.33 -0.03 4.73
C LEU A 42 4.23 0.89 5.93
N LEU A 43 4.16 2.20 5.70
CA LEU A 43 4.04 3.23 6.73
C LEU A 43 2.57 3.57 6.97
N ASN A 44 2.08 3.41 8.19
CA ASN A 44 0.80 3.97 8.60
C ASN A 44 0.92 5.50 8.70
N THR A 45 0.16 6.24 7.91
CA THR A 45 0.35 7.70 7.77
C THR A 45 -0.15 8.49 8.98
N LYS A 46 -1.10 7.95 9.75
CA LYS A 46 -1.63 8.60 10.95
C LYS A 46 -0.71 8.43 12.16
N HIS A 47 -0.15 7.23 12.34
CA HIS A 47 0.61 6.87 13.55
C HIS A 47 2.12 6.87 13.36
N ASN A 48 2.58 7.06 12.12
CA ASN A 48 4.00 7.10 11.74
C ASN A 48 4.77 5.85 12.21
N VAL A 49 4.17 4.69 12.01
CA VAL A 49 4.76 3.37 12.30
C VAL A 49 4.75 2.50 11.05
N ARG A 50 5.77 1.66 10.91
CA ARG A 50 5.91 0.69 9.83
C ARG A 50 5.35 -0.66 10.25
N LEU A 51 4.64 -1.30 9.33
CA LEU A 51 4.16 -2.66 9.50
C LEU A 51 5.35 -3.60 9.74
N HIS A 52 5.27 -4.41 10.78
CA HIS A 52 6.40 -5.16 11.31
C HIS A 52 5.94 -6.52 11.85
N SER A 53 6.81 -7.53 11.78
CA SER A 53 6.58 -8.83 12.42
C SER A 53 7.90 -9.44 12.86
N HIS A 54 7.87 -10.44 13.72
CA HIS A 54 9.06 -11.01 14.36
C HIS A 54 8.71 -12.36 14.99
N ASP A 55 9.69 -13.09 15.53
CA ASP A 55 9.45 -14.40 16.16
C ASP A 55 8.94 -14.30 17.61
N VAL A 56 7.82 -13.60 17.78
CA VAL A 56 7.03 -13.56 19.02
C VAL A 56 5.59 -13.84 18.61
N ARG A 57 4.88 -14.59 19.44
CA ARG A 57 3.50 -14.98 19.20
C ARG A 57 2.56 -14.25 20.15
N TYR A 58 1.31 -14.09 19.73
CA TYR A 58 0.28 -13.62 20.65
C TYR A 58 0.07 -14.62 21.79
N GLY A 59 -0.11 -14.10 23.01
CA GLY A 59 -0.50 -14.90 24.18
C GLY A 59 -2.02 -15.06 24.33
N SER A 60 -2.79 -14.43 23.44
CA SER A 60 -4.24 -14.44 23.36
C SER A 60 -4.68 -14.59 21.91
N GLY A 61 -5.99 -14.55 21.66
CA GLY A 61 -6.53 -14.66 20.30
C GLY A 61 -6.17 -15.99 19.66
N SER A 62 -5.58 -15.96 18.46
CA SER A 62 -5.22 -17.18 17.72
C SER A 62 -3.93 -17.85 18.20
N GLY A 63 -3.10 -17.15 18.97
CA GLY A 63 -1.76 -17.61 19.33
C GLY A 63 -0.74 -17.63 18.18
N GLN A 64 -1.06 -17.03 17.03
CA GLN A 64 -0.18 -16.95 15.87
C GLN A 64 0.93 -15.90 16.06
N GLN A 65 1.86 -15.82 15.10
CA GLN A 65 2.96 -14.85 15.12
C GLN A 65 2.41 -13.41 15.07
N SER A 66 2.92 -12.54 15.93
CA SER A 66 2.41 -11.19 16.08
C SER A 66 2.82 -10.26 14.94
N VAL A 67 1.89 -9.38 14.56
CA VAL A 67 2.13 -8.25 13.67
C VAL A 67 1.93 -6.96 14.46
N THR A 68 2.84 -6.02 14.28
CA THR A 68 2.91 -4.79 15.07
C THR A 68 3.33 -3.60 14.21
N GLY A 69 3.27 -2.40 14.80
CA GLY A 69 3.79 -1.18 14.21
C GLY A 69 5.04 -0.69 14.96
N VAL A 70 6.13 -0.44 14.25
CA VAL A 70 7.39 0.11 14.83
C VAL A 70 7.73 1.48 14.24
N THR A 71 8.34 2.36 15.04
CA THR A 71 8.79 3.69 14.56
C THR A 71 10.11 3.63 13.81
N SER A 72 10.93 2.60 14.06
CA SER A 72 12.25 2.42 13.44
C SER A 72 12.15 2.30 11.92
N ALA A 73 12.83 3.18 11.20
CA ALA A 73 12.88 3.14 9.74
C ALA A 73 13.84 2.08 9.20
N GLU A 74 14.87 1.72 9.97
CA GLU A 74 15.97 0.85 9.53
C GLU A 74 15.73 -0.63 9.82
N ASP A 75 14.66 -0.98 10.54
CA ASP A 75 14.42 -2.36 10.95
C ASP A 75 14.12 -3.27 9.74
N SER A 76 14.91 -4.34 9.60
CA SER A 76 14.75 -5.34 8.54
C SER A 76 13.47 -6.17 8.67
N ASN A 77 12.92 -6.31 9.88
CA ASN A 77 11.65 -6.99 10.16
C ASN A 77 10.41 -6.17 9.72
N SER A 78 10.63 -5.05 9.03
CA SER A 78 9.56 -4.23 8.43
C SER A 78 9.44 -4.43 6.93
N TYR A 79 10.22 -5.34 6.32
CA TYR A 79 10.14 -5.63 4.89
C TYR A 79 9.08 -6.69 4.57
N TRP A 80 8.20 -6.35 3.63
CA TRP A 80 7.13 -7.21 3.13
C TRP A 80 7.22 -7.35 1.61
N SER A 81 7.22 -8.59 1.13
CA SER A 81 7.19 -8.91 -0.30
C SER A 81 5.76 -8.85 -0.82
N VAL A 82 5.56 -8.13 -1.93
CA VAL A 82 4.27 -8.03 -2.62
C VAL A 82 4.14 -9.18 -3.61
N ARG A 83 3.19 -10.09 -3.39
CA ARG A 83 2.97 -11.28 -4.21
C ARG A 83 1.53 -11.36 -4.71
N GLY A 84 1.32 -12.10 -5.80
CA GLY A 84 -0.03 -12.52 -6.22
C GLY A 84 -0.65 -13.52 -5.25
N THR A 85 -1.96 -13.73 -5.38
CA THR A 85 -2.68 -14.81 -4.67
C THR A 85 -2.33 -16.19 -5.26
N SER A 86 -2.65 -17.28 -4.55
CA SER A 86 -2.47 -18.64 -5.09
C SER A 86 -3.30 -18.80 -6.37
N GLY A 87 -2.62 -19.05 -7.49
CA GLY A 87 -3.24 -19.16 -8.82
C GLY A 87 -3.61 -17.83 -9.49
N GLY A 88 -3.38 -16.69 -8.84
CA GLY A 88 -3.62 -15.37 -9.40
C GLY A 88 -2.47 -14.87 -10.28
N ALA A 89 -2.78 -14.20 -11.40
CA ALA A 89 -1.77 -13.58 -12.24
C ALA A 89 -1.19 -12.32 -11.57
N CYS A 90 -0.01 -12.45 -10.96
CA CYS A 90 0.82 -11.29 -10.58
C CYS A 90 2.31 -11.62 -10.70
N GLY A 91 2.79 -11.60 -11.95
CA GLY A 91 4.20 -11.83 -12.25
C GLY A 91 5.09 -10.73 -11.71
N ARG A 92 6.37 -11.04 -11.50
CA ARG A 92 7.40 -10.06 -11.12
C ARG A 92 7.41 -8.91 -12.12
N GLY A 93 7.35 -7.67 -11.64
CA GLY A 93 7.34 -6.46 -12.47
C GLY A 93 5.97 -6.07 -13.01
N VAL A 94 4.91 -6.88 -12.81
CA VAL A 94 3.55 -6.49 -13.17
C VAL A 94 3.05 -5.43 -12.18
N PRO A 95 2.57 -4.25 -12.62
CA PRO A 95 1.98 -3.24 -11.74
C PRO A 95 0.77 -3.77 -10.98
N VAL A 96 0.69 -3.49 -9.68
CA VAL A 96 -0.47 -3.85 -8.86
C VAL A 96 -1.61 -2.87 -9.15
N ARG A 97 -2.71 -3.38 -9.70
CA ARG A 97 -3.88 -2.55 -10.03
C ARG A 97 -4.65 -2.14 -8.78
N CYS A 98 -5.29 -0.98 -8.80
CA CYS A 98 -6.26 -0.64 -7.75
C CYS A 98 -7.43 -1.64 -7.80
N GLY A 99 -7.84 -2.14 -6.63
CA GLY A 99 -8.82 -3.22 -6.49
C GLY A 99 -8.24 -4.63 -6.66
N GLN A 100 -6.94 -4.77 -6.95
CA GLN A 100 -6.31 -6.09 -7.05
C GLN A 100 -6.08 -6.70 -5.66
N THR A 101 -6.38 -7.99 -5.54
CA THR A 101 -6.03 -8.79 -4.38
C THR A 101 -4.61 -9.32 -4.49
N ILE A 102 -3.84 -9.18 -3.41
CA ILE A 102 -2.45 -9.57 -3.28
C ILE A 102 -2.24 -10.33 -1.96
N ARG A 103 -1.04 -10.88 -1.79
CA ARG A 103 -0.49 -11.31 -0.49
C ARG A 103 0.70 -10.42 -0.13
N LEU A 104 0.85 -10.16 1.16
CA LEU A 104 2.02 -9.49 1.72
C LEU A 104 2.77 -10.52 2.57
N THR A 105 3.95 -10.96 2.12
CA THR A 105 4.75 -11.96 2.83
C THR A 105 5.89 -11.28 3.58
N HIS A 106 5.95 -11.45 4.90
CA HIS A 106 7.05 -10.95 5.72
C HIS A 106 8.36 -11.60 5.29
N VAL A 107 9.37 -10.79 4.98
CA VAL A 107 10.61 -11.29 4.35
C VAL A 107 11.38 -12.23 5.26
N ASN A 108 11.56 -11.86 6.53
CA ASN A 108 12.45 -12.59 7.44
C ASN A 108 11.83 -13.89 7.98
N THR A 109 10.52 -13.94 8.21
CA THR A 109 9.84 -15.14 8.73
C THR A 109 9.12 -15.95 7.67
N ARG A 110 9.06 -15.43 6.43
CA ARG A 110 8.40 -16.07 5.29
C ARG A 110 6.91 -16.36 5.52
N ARG A 111 6.28 -15.66 6.46
CA ARG A 111 4.85 -15.78 6.79
C ARG A 111 4.03 -14.71 6.08
N ASN A 112 2.78 -15.00 5.76
CA ASN A 112 1.86 -14.06 5.13
C ASN A 112 1.15 -13.19 6.18
N LEU A 113 0.89 -11.93 5.83
CA LEU A 113 -0.03 -11.09 6.58
C LEU A 113 -1.42 -11.71 6.53
N HIS A 114 -2.00 -11.98 7.68
CA HIS A 114 -3.17 -12.82 7.84
C HIS A 114 -4.20 -12.15 8.74
N SER A 115 -5.47 -12.47 8.54
CA SER A 115 -6.52 -12.01 9.46
C SER A 115 -7.72 -12.94 9.48
N HIS A 116 -8.48 -12.90 10.57
CA HIS A 116 -9.54 -13.86 10.88
C HIS A 116 -10.41 -13.35 12.03
N TYR A 117 -11.46 -14.09 12.39
CA TYR A 117 -12.40 -13.70 13.44
C TYR A 117 -11.90 -14.00 14.87
N PHE A 118 -10.68 -13.61 15.18
CA PHE A 118 -10.15 -13.54 16.54
C PHE A 118 -10.08 -12.09 17.01
N ALA A 119 -10.21 -11.88 18.32
CA ALA A 119 -10.03 -10.57 18.93
C ALA A 119 -8.53 -10.22 19.03
N SER A 120 -8.18 -9.01 18.61
CA SER A 120 -6.85 -8.44 18.74
C SER A 120 -6.49 -8.22 20.22
N PRO A 121 -5.20 -8.37 20.61
CA PRO A 121 -4.83 -8.52 22.01
C PRO A 121 -5.09 -7.32 22.93
N LEU A 122 -5.05 -6.08 22.43
CA LEU A 122 -5.12 -4.87 23.25
C LEU A 122 -6.45 -4.12 23.08
N SER A 123 -6.97 -4.04 21.86
CA SER A 123 -8.16 -3.23 21.56
C SER A 123 -9.43 -4.05 21.29
N SER A 124 -9.34 -5.38 21.24
CA SER A 124 -10.46 -6.27 20.91
C SER A 124 -11.11 -6.00 19.53
N ASN A 125 -10.41 -5.30 18.63
CA ASN A 125 -10.70 -5.29 17.19
C ASN A 125 -10.39 -6.64 16.53
N GLN A 126 -10.45 -6.77 15.21
CA GLN A 126 -10.12 -8.03 14.53
C GLN A 126 -8.59 -8.26 14.51
N GLU A 127 -8.13 -9.43 14.93
CA GLU A 127 -6.71 -9.79 14.98
C GLU A 127 -6.07 -9.82 13.58
N VAL A 128 -4.89 -9.21 13.47
CA VAL A 128 -4.01 -9.34 12.31
C VAL A 128 -2.74 -10.03 12.77
N SER A 129 -2.34 -11.08 12.07
CA SER A 129 -1.22 -11.96 12.46
C SER A 129 -0.32 -12.25 11.25
N ALA A 130 0.78 -12.97 11.49
CA ALA A 130 1.59 -13.57 10.45
C ALA A 130 1.40 -15.10 10.46
N PHE A 131 0.93 -15.66 9.35
CA PHE A 131 0.52 -17.06 9.24
C PHE A 131 1.20 -17.78 8.06
N GLY A 132 1.13 -19.11 8.04
CA GLY A 132 1.71 -19.91 6.97
C GLY A 132 3.22 -20.02 7.05
N GLU A 133 3.84 -20.53 5.99
CA GLU A 133 5.28 -20.83 5.90
C GLU A 133 5.74 -20.74 4.45
N GLU A 134 6.94 -20.21 4.20
CA GLU A 134 7.49 -20.02 2.84
C GLU A 134 6.59 -19.21 1.87
N GLY A 135 5.72 -18.38 2.42
CA GLY A 135 4.69 -17.61 1.72
C GLY A 135 3.49 -18.44 1.27
N GLU A 136 3.44 -19.72 1.62
CA GLU A 136 2.27 -20.58 1.50
C GLU A 136 1.36 -20.40 2.70
N GLY A 137 0.06 -20.45 2.44
CA GLY A 137 -1.00 -20.26 3.42
C GLY A 137 -2.36 -20.39 2.73
N ASP A 138 -3.37 -19.67 3.19
CA ASP A 138 -4.75 -19.87 2.73
C ASP A 138 -5.40 -18.59 2.17
N HIS A 139 -6.72 -18.58 2.05
CA HIS A 139 -7.49 -17.47 1.50
C HIS A 139 -7.66 -16.31 2.49
N LEU A 140 -7.27 -16.47 3.75
CA LEU A 140 -7.26 -15.44 4.79
C LEU A 140 -5.93 -14.64 4.81
N ASP A 141 -5.03 -14.94 3.88
CA ASP A 141 -3.83 -14.15 3.59
C ASP A 141 -4.06 -13.07 2.53
N GLU A 142 -5.29 -12.98 2.01
CA GLU A 142 -5.62 -12.19 0.82
C GLU A 142 -6.09 -10.77 1.19
N TRP A 143 -5.38 -9.77 0.64
CA TRP A 143 -5.66 -8.35 0.88
C TRP A 143 -5.89 -7.62 -0.44
N THR A 144 -7.03 -6.94 -0.54
CA THR A 144 -7.40 -6.10 -1.68
C THR A 144 -6.85 -4.69 -1.49
N VAL A 145 -6.02 -4.24 -2.44
CA VAL A 145 -5.45 -2.89 -2.43
C VAL A 145 -6.50 -1.87 -2.88
N GLN A 146 -6.84 -0.92 -2.02
CA GLN A 146 -7.76 0.17 -2.32
C GLN A 146 -7.00 1.47 -2.53
N CYS A 147 -7.03 1.96 -3.76
CA CYS A 147 -6.42 3.22 -4.19
C CYS A 147 -7.30 3.93 -5.23
N GLY A 148 -7.05 5.23 -5.45
CA GLY A 148 -7.86 6.08 -6.31
C GLY A 148 -7.49 6.05 -7.79
N GLY A 149 -6.27 5.63 -8.14
CA GLY A 149 -5.79 5.55 -9.51
C GLY A 149 -6.14 4.25 -10.25
N SER A 150 -5.45 3.99 -11.36
CA SER A 150 -5.51 2.69 -12.07
C SER A 150 -4.60 1.63 -11.44
N ALA A 151 -3.53 2.06 -10.79
CA ALA A 151 -2.54 1.22 -10.14
C ALA A 151 -2.07 1.85 -8.82
N TRP A 152 -1.53 1.01 -7.94
CA TRP A 152 -1.00 1.42 -6.65
C TRP A 152 0.24 2.30 -6.84
N SER A 153 0.04 3.62 -6.74
CA SER A 153 1.12 4.60 -6.74
C SER A 153 1.91 4.56 -5.43
N ARG A 154 3.24 4.73 -5.53
CA ARG A 154 4.14 4.78 -4.36
C ARG A 154 3.90 6.02 -3.49
N GLU A 155 3.48 7.12 -4.09
CA GLU A 155 3.26 8.39 -3.38
C GLU A 155 1.89 8.45 -2.69
N GLU A 156 0.97 7.59 -3.13
CA GLU A 156 -0.40 7.55 -2.62
C GLU A 156 -0.49 6.79 -1.29
N ALA A 157 -1.35 7.29 -0.40
CA ALA A 157 -1.77 6.51 0.77
C ALA A 157 -2.96 5.63 0.38
N VAL A 158 -2.81 4.32 0.52
CA VAL A 158 -3.78 3.30 0.13
C VAL A 158 -4.36 2.61 1.37
N ARG A 159 -5.36 1.76 1.16
CA ARG A 159 -5.84 0.84 2.21
C ARG A 159 -5.68 -0.60 1.77
N PHE A 160 -5.52 -1.49 2.74
CA PHE A 160 -5.55 -2.93 2.52
C PHE A 160 -6.81 -3.49 3.16
N ARG A 161 -7.75 -3.96 2.34
CA ARG A 161 -8.97 -4.60 2.80
C ARG A 161 -8.77 -6.10 2.82
N HIS A 162 -8.89 -6.71 3.99
CA HIS A 162 -8.88 -8.16 4.12
C HIS A 162 -10.05 -8.76 3.33
N ARG A 163 -9.77 -9.65 2.38
CA ARG A 163 -10.77 -10.10 1.40
C ARG A 163 -11.88 -10.95 2.02
N ALA A 164 -11.57 -11.76 3.03
CA ALA A 164 -12.55 -12.66 3.62
C ALA A 164 -13.49 -11.95 4.62
N THR A 165 -12.96 -11.00 5.40
CA THR A 165 -13.73 -10.33 6.47
C THR A 165 -14.11 -8.89 6.16
N GLU A 166 -13.63 -8.36 5.03
CA GLU A 166 -13.87 -6.99 4.56
C GLU A 166 -13.32 -5.88 5.47
N ALA A 167 -12.61 -6.24 6.54
CA ALA A 167 -11.98 -5.32 7.49
C ALA A 167 -10.70 -4.69 6.91
N LEU A 168 -10.34 -3.50 7.39
CA LEU A 168 -9.21 -2.73 6.88
C LEU A 168 -8.03 -2.81 7.85
N LEU A 169 -6.84 -3.11 7.32
CA LEU A 169 -5.59 -3.09 8.08
C LEU A 169 -5.40 -1.72 8.72
N SER A 170 -5.23 -1.68 10.04
CA SER A 170 -5.34 -0.47 10.85
C SER A 170 -4.39 -0.46 12.06
N VAL A 171 -4.20 0.73 12.63
CA VAL A 171 -3.51 0.97 13.91
C VAL A 171 -4.33 2.01 14.70
N THR A 172 -4.60 1.81 15.99
CA THR A 172 -5.34 2.79 16.83
C THR A 172 -4.54 3.42 17.96
N GLY A 173 -3.33 2.94 18.25
CA GLY A 173 -2.34 3.64 19.07
C GLY A 173 -1.92 2.92 20.34
N GLU A 174 -2.63 1.87 20.72
CA GLU A 174 -2.32 0.93 21.79
C GLU A 174 -0.92 0.35 21.59
N GLN A 175 -0.18 0.18 22.68
CA GLN A 175 1.21 -0.27 22.65
C GLN A 175 1.40 -1.49 23.55
N TYR A 176 2.22 -2.42 23.08
CA TYR A 176 2.59 -3.58 23.86
C TYR A 176 3.61 -3.24 24.94
N GLY A 177 3.57 -4.01 26.03
CA GLY A 177 4.62 -4.08 27.03
C GLY A 177 5.73 -5.06 26.62
N ARG A 178 6.40 -5.68 27.61
CA ARG A 178 7.41 -6.71 27.34
C ARG A 178 6.79 -7.94 26.66
N PRO A 179 7.52 -8.65 25.79
CA PRO A 179 8.92 -8.40 25.39
C PRO A 179 9.06 -7.35 24.27
N ILE A 180 7.97 -6.91 23.64
CA ILE A 180 7.94 -6.01 22.47
C ILE A 180 7.53 -4.58 22.85
N HIS A 181 8.18 -4.06 23.88
CA HIS A 181 7.80 -2.79 24.51
C HIS A 181 7.75 -1.63 23.53
N GLY A 182 6.64 -0.89 23.52
CA GLY A 182 6.44 0.32 22.73
C GLY A 182 6.05 0.08 21.27
N GLN A 183 6.00 -1.18 20.82
CA GLN A 183 5.43 -1.50 19.51
C GLN A 183 3.92 -1.30 19.54
N ARG A 184 3.36 -0.72 18.48
CA ARG A 184 1.92 -0.47 18.38
C ARG A 184 1.15 -1.72 17.94
N GLU A 185 -0.07 -1.87 18.43
CA GLU A 185 -0.99 -2.87 17.91
C GLU A 185 -1.36 -2.58 16.47
N VAL A 186 -1.22 -3.60 15.62
CA VAL A 186 -1.82 -3.65 14.29
C VAL A 186 -2.99 -4.62 14.37
N HIS A 187 -4.12 -4.20 13.83
CA HIS A 187 -5.37 -4.97 13.82
C HIS A 187 -6.19 -4.59 12.58
N ALA A 188 -7.36 -5.17 12.41
CA ALA A 188 -8.28 -4.80 11.36
C ALA A 188 -9.60 -4.25 11.94
N MET A 189 -10.07 -3.15 11.35
CA MET A 189 -11.31 -2.47 11.75
C MET A 189 -12.33 -2.46 10.63
N THR A 190 -13.61 -2.41 10.99
CA THR A 190 -14.66 -2.07 10.05
C THR A 190 -14.69 -0.56 9.80
N GLY A 191 -14.88 -0.16 8.55
CA GLY A 191 -15.01 1.24 8.17
C GLY A 191 -13.67 1.94 7.87
N PRO A 192 -13.61 2.76 6.80
CA PRO A 192 -12.41 3.49 6.45
C PRO A 192 -12.17 4.68 7.40
N GLY A 193 -10.90 4.95 7.70
CA GLY A 193 -10.50 6.12 8.47
C GLY A 193 -9.02 6.47 8.25
N PRO A 194 -8.48 7.48 8.96
CA PRO A 194 -7.06 7.81 8.91
C PRO A 194 -6.17 6.69 9.44
N HIS A 195 -6.69 5.89 10.37
CA HIS A 195 -6.02 4.75 10.99
C HIS A 195 -5.70 3.61 10.01
N SER A 196 -6.40 3.53 8.88
CA SER A 196 -6.23 2.49 7.87
C SER A 196 -5.49 2.94 6.61
N LEU A 197 -4.88 4.13 6.63
CA LEU A 197 -4.10 4.64 5.51
C LEU A 197 -2.63 4.25 5.63
N TRP A 198 -2.12 3.59 4.59
CA TRP A 198 -0.76 3.09 4.50
C TRP A 198 -0.08 3.61 3.23
N ARG A 199 1.22 3.93 3.32
CA ARG A 199 2.03 4.33 2.16
C ARG A 199 3.21 3.38 2.00
N ALA A 200 3.51 2.99 0.76
CA ALA A 200 4.74 2.27 0.43
C ALA A 200 5.92 3.25 0.49
N MET A 201 6.90 2.99 1.35
CA MET A 201 8.03 3.90 1.60
C MET A 201 9.35 3.27 1.17
N GLU A 202 10.15 2.79 2.14
CA GLU A 202 11.45 2.18 1.89
C GLU A 202 11.28 0.81 1.23
N GLY A 203 12.19 0.41 0.36
CA GLY A 203 12.06 -0.87 -0.32
C GLY A 203 12.90 -1.01 -1.57
N VAL A 204 12.83 -2.20 -2.15
CA VAL A 204 13.33 -2.53 -3.48
C VAL A 204 12.12 -2.64 -4.40
N PHE A 205 11.97 -1.68 -5.30
CA PHE A 205 10.87 -1.63 -6.25
C PHE A 205 11.33 -2.24 -7.58
N VAL A 206 10.63 -3.27 -8.03
CA VAL A 206 10.92 -3.91 -9.31
C VAL A 206 10.40 -3.01 -10.44
N LYS A 207 11.24 -2.74 -11.44
CA LYS A 207 10.83 -1.95 -12.62
C LYS A 207 9.61 -2.62 -13.28
N PRO A 208 8.58 -1.85 -13.68
CA PRO A 208 7.51 -2.37 -14.50
C PRO A 208 8.04 -3.13 -15.72
N SER A 209 7.55 -4.34 -15.96
CA SER A 209 7.86 -5.07 -17.19
C SER A 209 7.22 -4.35 -18.37
N GLU A 210 8.00 -4.02 -19.39
CA GLU A 210 7.45 -3.59 -20.68
C GLU A 210 6.67 -4.77 -21.26
N SER A 211 5.34 -4.69 -21.25
CA SER A 211 4.53 -5.66 -21.97
C SER A 211 4.75 -5.41 -23.46
N LEU A 212 5.48 -6.28 -24.15
CA LEU A 212 5.39 -6.34 -25.62
C LEU A 212 3.94 -6.65 -25.97
N PRO A 213 3.26 -5.82 -26.80
CA PRO A 213 1.94 -6.15 -27.28
C PRO A 213 2.07 -7.27 -28.32
N GLY A 214 1.67 -8.48 -27.95
CA GLY A 214 1.59 -9.63 -28.87
C GLY A 214 2.78 -10.59 -28.75
N GLY A 215 2.57 -11.72 -28.09
CA GLY A 215 3.49 -12.84 -28.18
C GLY A 215 3.33 -13.53 -29.52
N GLU A 216 4.20 -13.23 -30.48
CA GLU A 216 4.67 -14.25 -31.40
C GLU A 216 5.83 -14.99 -30.73
N ASP A 217 5.69 -16.31 -30.70
CA ASP A 217 6.65 -17.26 -30.17
C ASP A 217 7.95 -17.20 -30.97
N TYR A 218 8.96 -16.50 -30.45
CA TYR A 218 10.32 -16.58 -30.98
C TYR A 218 11.08 -17.70 -30.29
N THR A 219 10.90 -18.93 -30.79
CA THR A 219 11.87 -20.01 -30.62
C THR A 219 13.23 -19.57 -31.16
N TYR A 220 14.17 -19.29 -30.27
CA TYR A 220 15.59 -19.20 -30.63
C TYR A 220 16.18 -20.62 -30.70
N PRO A 221 16.81 -21.01 -31.82
CA PRO A 221 17.51 -22.29 -31.88
C PRO A 221 18.76 -22.20 -30.99
N HIS A 222 18.81 -23.07 -29.98
CA HIS A 222 20.04 -23.34 -29.24
C HIS A 222 21.03 -24.03 -30.18
N THR A 223 22.08 -23.33 -30.59
CA THR A 223 23.31 -23.97 -31.06
C THR A 223 24.15 -24.34 -29.86
N GLU A 224 24.28 -25.64 -29.59
CA GLU A 224 25.26 -26.20 -28.66
C GLU A 224 26.66 -26.12 -29.30
N PHE A 225 27.66 -25.76 -28.48
CA PHE A 225 29.09 -25.99 -28.72
C PHE A 225 29.60 -26.96 -27.67
#